data_AF-A0A6L8DTB4-F1
#
_entry.id   AF-A0A6L8DTB4-F1
#
_cell.length_a   1.000
_cell.length_b   1.000
_cell.length_c   1.000
_cell.angle_alpha   90.00
_cell.angle_beta   90.00
_cell.angle_gamma   90.00
#
_symmetry.space_group_name_H-M   'P 1'
#
loop_
_entity.id
_entity.type
_entity.pdbx_description
1 polymer ?
#
loop_
_entity_poly.entity_id
_entity_poly.type
_entity_poly.pdbx_seq_one_letter_code
_entity_poly.pdbx_strand_id
1 'polypeptide(L)'
;MKHTLMRLLVATAVVCGLAHQAWAQAATTALPALPDLTPLYNPVAIDSVATHRSWASGRGIYAFFASDAAQAVLRRAGLSVGDDGLVYIGQTKNTFRQRLTNHFTGTSNLRSSLRSILSHTGSTASRADVSGFMRSNLRVAMLSLDDAVVIDTVEARLIRTSSPPLNTAGVSNTNTRRLKQLRKVLATTSTTSTGTVVSTLAKGTGIGVLLELPVTAAVEYLHVRNGRKPPEEAALDGARTVGTTAVVGAVAAGAFSAAATAGITMSAPVVMPVAVVGGGLYLWVSGDRIWDALHEDTRTAVEARFAAAAAAVGWNDSETADGRP
;
A
#
# COMPACT_ATOMS: atom_id res chain seq x y z
N MET A 1 20.61 28.98 9.71
CA MET A 1 19.36 28.41 9.15
C MET A 1 19.59 27.39 8.02
N LYS A 2 20.23 27.74 6.88
CA LYS A 2 20.46 26.77 5.77
C LYS A 2 21.27 25.53 6.17
N HIS A 3 22.30 25.68 7.00
CA HIS A 3 23.14 24.55 7.44
C HIS A 3 22.43 23.58 8.39
N THR A 4 21.61 24.09 9.31
CA THR A 4 20.82 23.28 10.24
C THR A 4 19.78 22.43 9.49
N LEU A 5 19.09 23.03 8.51
CA LEU A 5 18.11 22.34 7.69
C LEU A 5 18.74 21.21 6.85
N MET A 6 19.94 21.44 6.31
CA MET A 6 20.63 20.46 5.47
C MET A 6 21.18 19.29 6.29
N ARG A 7 21.69 19.54 7.51
CA ARG A 7 22.12 18.49 8.46
C ARG A 7 20.95 17.61 8.88
N LEU A 8 19.79 18.20 9.13
CA LEU A 8 18.60 17.45 9.49
C LEU A 8 18.06 16.60 8.32
N LEU A 9 18.11 17.12 7.09
CA LEU A 9 17.71 16.36 5.91
C LEU A 9 18.61 15.15 5.67
N VAL A 10 19.93 15.30 5.84
CA VAL A 10 20.90 14.20 5.70
C VAL A 10 20.74 13.19 6.83
N ALA A 11 20.61 13.64 8.09
CA ALA A 11 20.35 12.76 9.24
C ALA A 11 19.05 11.95 9.04
N THR A 12 17.99 12.62 8.60
CA THR A 12 16.70 11.97 8.28
C THR A 12 16.87 10.93 7.17
N ALA A 13 17.59 11.27 6.09
CA ALA A 13 17.83 10.36 4.97
C ALA A 13 18.64 9.12 5.40
N VAL A 14 19.65 9.29 6.26
CA VAL A 14 20.48 8.21 6.79
C VAL A 14 19.68 7.30 7.73
N VAL A 15 18.89 7.88 8.65
CA VAL A 15 18.04 7.11 9.56
C VAL A 15 16.97 6.34 8.77
N CYS A 16 16.33 6.97 7.77
CA CYS A 16 15.40 6.28 6.88
C CYS A 16 16.09 5.17 6.09
N GLY A 17 17.31 5.39 5.58
CA GLY A 17 18.09 4.38 4.86
C GLY A 17 18.46 3.17 5.73
N LEU A 18 18.92 3.40 6.95
CA LEU A 18 19.28 2.35 7.92
C LEU A 18 18.04 1.59 8.42
N ALA A 19 16.94 2.28 8.69
CA ALA A 19 15.67 1.65 9.04
C ALA A 19 15.13 0.78 7.89
N HIS A 20 15.26 1.24 6.64
CA HIS A 20 14.87 0.49 5.46
C HIS A 20 15.76 -0.74 5.25
N GLN A 21 17.08 -0.64 5.47
CA GLN A 21 18.01 -1.78 5.41
C GLN A 21 17.76 -2.80 6.52
N ALA A 22 17.55 -2.37 7.76
CA ALA A 22 17.24 -3.25 8.88
C ALA A 22 15.90 -3.96 8.68
N TRP A 23 14.88 -3.25 8.15
CA TRP A 23 13.60 -3.85 7.77
C TRP A 23 13.76 -4.85 6.62
N ALA A 24 14.54 -4.52 5.59
CA ALA A 24 14.80 -5.42 4.47
C ALA A 24 15.57 -6.69 4.91
N GLN A 25 16.57 -6.55 5.78
CA GLN A 25 17.30 -7.69 6.37
C GLN A 25 16.39 -8.55 7.24
N ALA A 26 15.61 -7.95 8.15
CA ALA A 26 14.66 -8.66 9.00
C ALA A 26 13.59 -9.39 8.17
N ALA A 27 13.10 -8.75 7.09
CA ALA A 27 12.16 -9.35 6.15
C ALA A 27 12.79 -10.53 5.39
N THR A 28 14.07 -10.49 5.03
CA THR A 28 14.74 -11.62 4.37
C THR A 28 15.03 -12.80 5.29
N THR A 29 15.34 -12.57 6.58
CA THR A 29 15.62 -13.66 7.54
C THR A 29 14.36 -14.28 8.16
N ALA A 30 13.20 -13.63 8.03
CA ALA A 30 11.94 -14.10 8.60
C ALA A 30 10.88 -14.50 7.55
N LEU A 31 11.25 -14.57 6.26
CA LEU A 31 10.32 -15.10 5.26
C LEU A 31 10.14 -16.60 5.52
N PRO A 32 8.91 -17.06 5.84
CA PRO A 32 8.66 -18.47 6.00
C PRO A 32 9.10 -19.20 4.72
N ALA A 33 9.68 -20.38 4.89
CA ALA A 33 10.03 -21.25 3.77
C ALA A 33 8.82 -21.31 2.81
N LEU A 34 9.08 -21.06 1.52
CA LEU A 34 8.00 -21.04 0.55
C LEU A 34 7.27 -22.39 0.58
N PRO A 35 5.93 -22.40 0.55
CA PRO A 35 5.19 -23.63 0.47
C PRO A 35 5.54 -24.37 -0.83
N ASP A 36 5.43 -25.69 -0.79
CA ASP A 36 5.56 -26.51 -1.99
C ASP A 36 4.55 -26.04 -3.06
N LEU A 37 5.06 -25.59 -4.19
CA LEU A 37 4.26 -25.07 -5.30
C LEU A 37 3.87 -26.17 -6.29
N THR A 38 4.31 -27.42 -6.10
CA THR A 38 3.99 -28.57 -6.95
C THR A 38 2.49 -28.69 -7.26
N PRO A 39 1.55 -28.47 -6.30
CA PRO A 39 0.12 -28.51 -6.59
C PRO A 39 -0.36 -27.51 -7.64
N LEU A 40 0.34 -26.38 -7.85
CA LEU A 40 0.00 -25.40 -8.88
C LEU A 40 0.33 -25.87 -10.31
N TYR A 41 1.11 -26.94 -10.46
CA TYR A 41 1.49 -27.50 -11.77
C TYR A 41 0.60 -28.67 -12.22
N ASN A 42 -0.43 -29.02 -11.45
CA ASN A 42 -1.40 -30.05 -11.83
C ASN A 42 -2.82 -29.47 -11.97
N PRO A 43 -3.09 -28.70 -13.04
CA PRO A 43 -4.35 -28.01 -13.21
C PRO A 43 -5.47 -29.00 -13.57
N VAL A 44 -6.57 -28.96 -12.83
CA VAL A 44 -7.73 -29.84 -13.04
C VAL A 44 -8.86 -29.15 -13.80
N ALA A 45 -9.78 -29.94 -14.33
CA ALA A 45 -11.04 -29.41 -14.83
C ALA A 45 -11.81 -28.71 -13.71
N ILE A 46 -12.40 -27.56 -14.03
CA ILE A 46 -13.11 -26.72 -13.07
C ILE A 46 -14.24 -27.49 -12.37
N ASP A 47 -15.01 -28.27 -13.14
CA ASP A 47 -16.16 -28.99 -12.58
C ASP A 47 -15.72 -30.13 -11.64
N SER A 48 -14.48 -30.59 -11.74
CA SER A 48 -13.87 -31.56 -10.82
C SER A 48 -13.51 -30.94 -9.47
N VAL A 49 -13.44 -29.62 -9.33
CA VAL A 49 -13.11 -28.99 -8.03
C VAL A 49 -14.16 -29.28 -6.96
N ALA A 50 -15.44 -29.38 -7.36
CA ALA A 50 -16.53 -29.65 -6.43
C ALA A 50 -16.44 -31.06 -5.80
N THR A 51 -15.79 -32.01 -6.47
CA THR A 51 -15.63 -33.38 -5.99
C THR A 51 -14.39 -33.57 -5.11
N HIS A 52 -13.43 -32.65 -5.16
CA HIS A 52 -12.28 -32.62 -4.24
C HIS A 52 -12.63 -31.95 -2.90
N ARG A 53 -13.08 -32.74 -1.91
CA ARG A 53 -13.50 -32.24 -0.59
C ARG A 53 -12.46 -31.35 0.10
N SER A 54 -11.18 -31.70 0.05
CA SER A 54 -10.10 -30.91 0.68
C SER A 54 -9.92 -29.54 0.03
N TRP A 55 -10.14 -29.43 -1.28
CA TRP A 55 -10.08 -28.16 -2.01
C TRP A 55 -11.36 -27.35 -1.81
N ALA A 56 -12.52 -28.01 -1.74
CA ALA A 56 -13.79 -27.31 -1.63
C ALA A 56 -13.91 -26.43 -0.35
N SER A 57 -13.28 -26.82 0.75
CA SER A 57 -13.32 -26.08 2.03
C SER A 57 -12.04 -25.29 2.34
N GLY A 58 -10.94 -25.55 1.65
CA GLY A 58 -9.65 -24.88 1.89
C GLY A 58 -9.63 -23.42 1.43
N ARG A 59 -8.66 -22.66 1.95
CA ARG A 59 -8.32 -21.29 1.54
C ARG A 59 -6.89 -21.27 0.99
N GLY A 60 -6.51 -20.23 0.24
CA GLY A 60 -5.16 -20.15 -0.33
C GLY A 60 -5.12 -19.54 -1.74
N ILE A 61 -4.21 -20.05 -2.56
CA ILE A 61 -3.94 -19.55 -3.92
C ILE A 61 -4.62 -20.45 -4.96
N TYR A 62 -5.15 -19.84 -6.02
CA TYR A 62 -5.59 -20.55 -7.22
C TYR A 62 -5.02 -19.88 -8.47
N ALA A 63 -4.73 -20.70 -9.47
CA ALA A 63 -4.25 -20.26 -10.77
C ALA A 63 -5.14 -20.86 -11.87
N PHE A 64 -5.48 -20.05 -12.87
CA PHE A 64 -6.17 -20.50 -14.07
C PHE A 64 -5.19 -20.65 -15.22
N PHE A 65 -5.31 -21.77 -15.91
CA PHE A 65 -4.53 -22.15 -17.08
C PHE A 65 -5.47 -22.31 -18.28
N ALA A 66 -5.11 -21.73 -19.41
CA ALA A 66 -5.84 -21.84 -20.66
C ALA A 66 -5.38 -23.06 -21.46
N SER A 67 -6.34 -23.82 -21.98
CA SER A 67 -6.08 -24.79 -23.05
C SER A 67 -5.53 -24.09 -24.29
N ASP A 68 -4.88 -24.83 -25.20
CA ASP A 68 -4.33 -24.29 -26.44
C ASP A 68 -5.36 -23.48 -27.25
N ALA A 69 -6.61 -23.97 -27.28
CA ALA A 69 -7.72 -23.26 -27.92
C ALA A 69 -8.03 -21.91 -27.24
N ALA A 70 -8.05 -21.85 -25.91
CA ALA A 70 -8.18 -20.57 -25.20
C ALA A 70 -6.96 -19.68 -25.40
N GLN A 71 -5.74 -20.22 -25.36
CA GLN A 71 -4.52 -19.45 -25.60
C GLN A 71 -4.57 -18.78 -26.98
N ALA A 72 -5.01 -19.49 -28.02
CA ALA A 72 -5.17 -18.92 -29.36
C ALA A 72 -6.20 -17.77 -29.40
N VAL A 73 -7.31 -17.89 -28.67
CA VAL A 73 -8.31 -16.81 -28.54
C VAL A 73 -7.70 -15.59 -27.83
N LEU A 74 -6.99 -15.81 -26.72
CA LEU A 74 -6.38 -14.73 -25.94
C LEU A 74 -5.25 -14.03 -26.71
N ARG A 75 -4.39 -14.79 -27.41
CA ARG A 75 -3.32 -14.25 -28.27
C ARG A 75 -3.89 -13.42 -29.43
N ARG A 76 -5.00 -13.86 -30.05
CA ARG A 76 -5.71 -13.05 -31.07
C ARG A 76 -6.25 -11.72 -30.52
N ALA A 77 -6.58 -11.67 -29.23
CA ALA A 77 -6.98 -10.44 -28.55
C ALA A 77 -5.78 -9.59 -28.06
N GLY A 78 -4.54 -9.94 -28.43
CA GLY A 78 -3.34 -9.20 -28.09
C GLY A 78 -2.73 -9.52 -26.72
N LEU A 79 -3.19 -10.57 -26.03
CA LEU A 79 -2.63 -10.98 -24.74
C LEU A 79 -1.42 -11.89 -24.93
N SER A 80 -0.33 -11.59 -24.22
CA SER A 80 0.85 -12.45 -24.15
C SER A 80 0.61 -13.58 -23.15
N VAL A 81 0.13 -14.72 -23.64
CA VAL A 81 -0.03 -15.94 -22.83
C VAL A 81 1.17 -16.85 -23.10
N GLY A 82 1.88 -17.24 -22.03
CA GLY A 82 3.00 -18.19 -22.09
C GLY A 82 2.55 -19.59 -22.52
N ASP A 83 3.51 -20.44 -22.86
CA ASP A 83 3.23 -21.81 -23.33
C ASP A 83 2.74 -22.74 -22.21
N ASP A 84 2.97 -22.35 -20.95
CA ASP A 84 2.36 -22.97 -19.78
C ASP A 84 0.85 -22.70 -19.69
N GLY A 85 0.33 -21.78 -20.50
CA GLY A 85 -1.08 -21.39 -20.53
C GLY A 85 -1.52 -20.60 -19.31
N LEU A 86 -0.63 -20.13 -18.43
CA LEU A 86 -1.02 -19.41 -17.23
C LEU A 86 -1.66 -18.06 -17.60
N VAL A 87 -2.91 -17.84 -17.17
CA VAL A 87 -3.66 -16.62 -17.53
C VAL A 87 -4.04 -15.75 -16.34
N TYR A 88 -4.22 -16.35 -15.16
CA TYR A 88 -4.66 -15.61 -13.98
C TYR A 88 -4.22 -16.31 -12.70
N ILE A 89 -3.82 -15.53 -11.70
CA ILE A 89 -3.57 -15.97 -10.33
C ILE A 89 -4.45 -15.17 -9.38
N GLY A 90 -5.01 -15.80 -8.38
CA GLY A 90 -5.71 -15.10 -7.31
C GLY A 90 -5.63 -15.82 -5.98
N GLN A 91 -6.00 -15.10 -4.93
CA GLN A 91 -6.17 -15.66 -3.60
C GLN A 91 -7.62 -15.73 -3.14
N THR A 92 -7.86 -16.56 -2.12
CA THR A 92 -9.07 -16.55 -1.31
C THR A 92 -8.73 -16.77 0.16
N LYS A 93 -9.28 -15.93 1.04
CA LYS A 93 -9.26 -16.11 2.50
C LYS A 93 -10.49 -16.89 2.99
N ASN A 94 -11.49 -17.04 2.13
CA ASN A 94 -12.64 -17.94 2.28
C ASN A 94 -12.35 -19.25 1.52
N THR A 95 -13.39 -20.06 1.32
CA THR A 95 -13.24 -21.34 0.62
C THR A 95 -12.99 -21.17 -0.89
N PHE A 96 -12.15 -22.03 -1.48
CA PHE A 96 -11.97 -22.09 -2.94
C PHE A 96 -13.28 -22.31 -3.67
N ARG A 97 -14.17 -23.17 -3.14
CA ARG A 97 -15.49 -23.40 -3.73
C ARG A 97 -16.28 -22.11 -3.87
N GLN A 98 -16.35 -21.30 -2.80
CA GLN A 98 -17.07 -20.03 -2.84
C GLN A 98 -16.44 -19.07 -3.84
N ARG A 99 -15.10 -18.95 -3.83
CA ARG A 99 -14.39 -18.04 -4.73
C ARG A 99 -14.52 -18.42 -6.20
N LEU A 100 -14.35 -19.70 -6.53
CA LEU A 100 -14.51 -20.21 -7.89
C LEU A 100 -15.95 -20.04 -8.36
N THR A 101 -16.93 -20.38 -7.52
CA THR A 101 -18.35 -20.12 -7.84
C THR A 101 -18.57 -18.66 -8.22
N ASN A 102 -18.00 -17.71 -7.47
CA ASN A 102 -18.10 -16.28 -7.80
C ASN A 102 -17.45 -15.90 -9.14
N HIS A 103 -16.42 -16.61 -9.60
CA HIS A 103 -15.87 -16.40 -10.93
C HIS A 103 -16.85 -16.82 -12.05
N PHE A 104 -17.63 -17.88 -11.83
CA PHE A 104 -18.58 -18.42 -12.82
C PHE A 104 -19.97 -17.80 -12.77
N THR A 105 -20.48 -17.55 -11.57
CA THR A 105 -21.84 -17.07 -11.35
C THR A 105 -21.88 -15.62 -10.90
N GLY A 106 -20.76 -14.97 -10.61
CA GLY A 106 -20.71 -13.61 -10.08
C GLY A 106 -20.13 -12.57 -11.05
N THR A 107 -19.72 -11.43 -10.49
CA THR A 107 -19.10 -10.30 -11.17
C THR A 107 -17.62 -10.18 -10.77
N SER A 108 -16.80 -11.13 -11.22
CA SER A 108 -15.35 -11.07 -11.00
C SER A 108 -14.64 -10.23 -12.08
N ASN A 109 -13.46 -9.68 -11.74
CA ASN A 109 -12.61 -8.98 -12.70
C ASN A 109 -12.17 -9.92 -13.82
N LEU A 110 -11.72 -11.14 -13.49
CA LEU A 110 -11.38 -12.19 -14.46
C LEU A 110 -12.50 -12.39 -15.48
N ARG A 111 -13.73 -12.58 -14.99
CA ARG A 111 -14.90 -12.77 -15.84
C ARG A 111 -15.18 -11.56 -16.73
N SER A 112 -15.06 -10.36 -16.17
CA SER A 112 -15.29 -9.11 -16.90
C SER A 112 -14.26 -8.93 -18.01
N SER A 113 -12.99 -9.22 -17.73
CA SER A 113 -11.90 -9.22 -18.71
C SER A 113 -12.17 -10.24 -19.82
N LEU A 114 -12.47 -11.49 -19.46
CA LEU A 114 -12.80 -12.54 -20.45
C LEU A 114 -14.00 -12.16 -21.31
N ARG A 115 -15.06 -11.61 -20.73
CA ARG A 115 -16.21 -11.12 -21.50
C ARG A 115 -15.79 -10.06 -22.52
N SER A 116 -14.96 -9.10 -22.10
CA SER A 116 -14.44 -8.05 -22.98
C SER A 116 -13.62 -8.64 -24.13
N ILE A 117 -12.75 -9.61 -23.83
CA ILE A 117 -11.89 -10.29 -24.81
C ILE A 117 -12.71 -11.11 -25.82
N LEU A 118 -13.66 -11.90 -25.33
CA LEU A 118 -14.54 -12.70 -26.19
C LEU A 118 -15.42 -11.81 -27.08
N SER A 119 -15.91 -10.69 -26.54
CA SER A 119 -16.66 -9.71 -27.33
C SER A 119 -15.80 -8.94 -28.33
N HIS A 120 -14.48 -8.85 -28.11
CA HIS A 120 -13.55 -8.22 -29.05
C HIS A 120 -13.19 -9.14 -30.23
N THR A 121 -13.18 -10.46 -29.99
CA THR A 121 -12.80 -11.46 -30.99
C THR A 121 -13.99 -11.99 -31.80
N GLY A 122 -15.21 -11.50 -31.53
CA GLY A 122 -16.44 -11.93 -32.19
C GLY A 122 -17.66 -11.12 -31.74
N SER A 123 -18.81 -11.77 -31.62
CA SER A 123 -20.06 -11.14 -31.15
C SER A 123 -20.05 -10.88 -29.64
N THR A 124 -20.88 -9.93 -29.18
CA THR A 124 -21.05 -9.63 -27.74
C THR A 124 -21.30 -10.90 -26.92
N ALA A 125 -20.34 -11.25 -26.06
CA ALA A 125 -20.43 -12.47 -25.26
C ALA A 125 -21.44 -12.31 -24.11
N SER A 126 -22.44 -13.18 -24.09
CA SER A 126 -23.40 -13.27 -23.00
C SER A 126 -22.75 -13.82 -21.72
N ARG A 127 -23.50 -13.80 -20.61
CA ARG A 127 -23.05 -14.46 -19.38
C ARG A 127 -22.90 -15.97 -19.58
N ALA A 128 -23.80 -16.61 -20.33
CA ALA A 128 -23.72 -18.04 -20.56
C ALA A 128 -22.45 -18.39 -21.35
N ASP A 129 -22.13 -17.61 -22.39
CA ASP A 129 -20.97 -17.83 -23.26
C ASP A 129 -19.66 -17.77 -22.49
N VAL A 130 -19.49 -16.76 -21.62
CA VAL A 130 -18.28 -16.64 -20.80
C VAL A 130 -18.16 -17.81 -19.83
N SER A 131 -19.26 -18.24 -19.22
CA SER A 131 -19.22 -19.39 -18.29
C SER A 131 -18.92 -20.70 -19.02
N GLY A 132 -19.48 -20.91 -20.22
CA GLY A 132 -19.18 -22.05 -21.08
C GLY A 132 -17.71 -22.04 -21.50
N PHE A 133 -17.22 -20.90 -21.99
CA PHE A 133 -15.82 -20.73 -22.37
C PHE A 133 -14.87 -21.07 -21.22
N MET A 134 -15.13 -20.55 -20.02
CA MET A 134 -14.29 -20.83 -18.86
C MET A 134 -14.30 -22.32 -18.50
N ARG A 135 -15.47 -22.98 -18.45
CA ARG A 135 -15.54 -24.41 -18.10
C ARG A 135 -14.84 -25.32 -19.10
N SER A 136 -15.03 -25.05 -20.39
CA SER A 136 -14.45 -25.89 -21.45
C SER A 136 -12.95 -25.65 -21.62
N ASN A 137 -12.50 -24.40 -21.51
CA ASN A 137 -11.16 -24.03 -21.94
C ASN A 137 -10.20 -23.60 -20.82
N LEU A 138 -10.69 -23.44 -19.59
CA LEU A 138 -9.80 -23.18 -18.46
C LEU A 138 -9.67 -24.42 -17.58
N ARG A 139 -8.50 -24.53 -16.96
CA ARG A 139 -8.18 -25.46 -15.89
C ARG A 139 -7.74 -24.66 -14.68
N VAL A 140 -7.89 -25.24 -13.50
CA VAL A 140 -7.56 -24.55 -12.25
C VAL A 140 -6.63 -25.42 -11.42
N ALA A 141 -5.56 -24.82 -10.92
CA ALA A 141 -4.72 -25.41 -9.89
C ALA A 141 -4.90 -24.63 -8.59
N MET A 142 -4.78 -25.31 -7.46
CA MET A 142 -5.00 -24.73 -6.13
C MET A 142 -3.89 -25.14 -5.18
N LEU A 143 -3.46 -24.20 -4.35
CA LEU A 143 -2.53 -24.39 -3.27
C LEU A 143 -3.20 -23.95 -1.98
N SER A 144 -3.56 -24.93 -1.14
CA SER A 144 -4.16 -24.67 0.16
C SER A 144 -3.10 -24.12 1.12
N LEU A 145 -3.41 -23.00 1.76
CA LEU A 145 -2.55 -22.32 2.72
C LEU A 145 -3.42 -21.82 3.86
N ASP A 146 -3.00 -22.03 5.10
CA ASP A 146 -3.81 -21.64 6.26
C ASP A 146 -3.47 -20.24 6.79
N ASP A 147 -2.29 -19.71 6.52
CA ASP A 147 -1.86 -18.41 7.03
C ASP A 147 -2.18 -17.28 6.03
N ALA A 148 -3.00 -16.31 6.45
CA ALA A 148 -3.40 -15.19 5.62
C ALA A 148 -2.23 -14.29 5.14
N VAL A 149 -1.19 -14.11 5.97
CA VAL A 149 0.00 -13.32 5.63
C VAL A 149 0.83 -14.05 4.57
N VAL A 150 0.94 -15.38 4.71
CA VAL A 150 1.62 -16.22 3.72
C VAL A 150 0.87 -16.20 2.39
N ILE A 151 -0.47 -16.27 2.41
CA ILE A 151 -1.30 -16.17 1.20
C ILE A 151 -1.02 -14.86 0.46
N ASP A 152 -1.10 -13.72 1.14
CA ASP A 152 -0.86 -12.41 0.53
C ASP A 152 0.56 -12.33 -0.08
N THR A 153 1.56 -12.84 0.64
CA THR A 153 2.97 -12.86 0.21
C THR A 153 3.20 -13.75 -1.00
N VAL A 154 2.63 -14.96 -1.01
CA VAL A 154 2.76 -15.94 -2.10
C VAL A 154 2.03 -15.44 -3.34
N GLU A 155 0.82 -14.89 -3.23
CA GLU A 155 0.10 -14.30 -4.36
C GLU A 155 0.93 -13.19 -5.03
N ALA A 156 1.42 -12.23 -4.24
CA ALA A 156 2.18 -11.10 -4.75
C ALA A 156 3.48 -11.54 -5.42
N ARG A 157 4.17 -12.54 -4.85
CA ARG A 157 5.38 -13.12 -5.45
C ARG A 157 5.07 -13.81 -6.77
N LEU A 158 4.07 -14.68 -6.81
CA LEU A 158 3.69 -15.43 -8.01
C LEU A 158 3.31 -14.47 -9.14
N ILE A 159 2.43 -13.49 -8.89
CA ILE A 159 2.04 -12.49 -9.89
C ILE A 159 3.26 -11.75 -10.43
N ARG A 160 4.19 -11.34 -9.55
CA ARG A 160 5.40 -10.62 -9.96
C ARG A 160 6.32 -11.48 -10.82
N THR A 161 6.47 -12.76 -10.51
CA THR A 161 7.41 -13.64 -11.23
C THR A 161 6.84 -14.18 -12.53
N SER A 162 5.54 -14.49 -12.59
CA SER A 162 4.93 -15.09 -13.78
C SER A 162 4.16 -14.10 -14.65
N SER A 163 3.90 -12.88 -14.16
CA SER A 163 3.21 -11.81 -14.89
C SER A 163 1.98 -12.27 -15.70
N PRO A 164 1.01 -12.97 -15.08
CA PRO A 164 -0.13 -13.53 -15.80
C PRO A 164 -0.97 -12.43 -16.45
N PRO A 165 -1.37 -12.59 -17.73
CA PRO A 165 -1.88 -11.50 -18.55
C PRO A 165 -3.25 -10.95 -18.12
N LEU A 166 -4.03 -11.71 -17.34
CA LEU A 166 -5.32 -11.24 -16.81
C LEU A 166 -5.23 -10.71 -15.37
N ASN A 167 -4.06 -10.73 -14.74
CA ASN A 167 -3.84 -10.05 -13.47
C ASN A 167 -3.61 -8.57 -13.72
N THR A 168 -4.60 -7.76 -13.40
CA THR A 168 -4.49 -6.29 -13.51
C THR A 168 -3.75 -5.66 -12.33
N ALA A 169 -3.04 -6.44 -11.52
CA ALA A 169 -2.21 -5.93 -10.43
C ALA A 169 -1.08 -5.10 -11.03
N GLY A 170 -1.14 -3.77 -10.85
CA GLY A 170 -0.20 -2.81 -11.45
C GLY A 170 -0.77 -2.04 -12.66
N VAL A 171 -1.86 -2.52 -13.28
CA VAL A 171 -2.62 -1.70 -14.22
C VAL A 171 -3.36 -0.65 -13.40
N SER A 172 -3.03 0.62 -13.62
CA SER A 172 -3.63 1.70 -12.85
C SER A 172 -5.17 1.61 -12.99
N ASN A 173 -5.86 1.26 -11.90
CA ASN A 173 -7.32 1.26 -11.82
C ASN A 173 -7.89 2.70 -11.92
N THR A 174 -7.06 3.68 -12.27
CA THR A 174 -7.33 5.10 -12.25
C THR A 174 -8.57 5.42 -13.08
N ASN A 175 -8.77 4.78 -14.23
CA ASN A 175 -9.94 5.06 -15.08
C ASN A 175 -11.23 4.38 -14.59
N THR A 176 -11.20 3.14 -14.14
CA THR A 176 -12.40 2.43 -13.66
C THR A 176 -12.84 2.87 -12.27
N ARG A 177 -11.88 3.21 -11.39
CA ARG A 177 -12.12 3.77 -10.07
C ARG A 177 -12.56 5.22 -10.15
N ARG A 178 -11.97 6.04 -11.04
CA ARG A 178 -12.48 7.41 -11.34
C ARG A 178 -13.84 7.37 -11.99
N LEU A 179 -14.15 6.45 -12.92
CA LEU A 179 -15.50 6.33 -13.50
C LEU A 179 -16.54 5.85 -12.48
N LYS A 180 -16.20 4.89 -11.62
CA LYS A 180 -17.08 4.49 -10.50
C LYS A 180 -17.23 5.62 -9.48
N GLN A 181 -16.17 6.36 -9.19
CA GLN A 181 -16.21 7.53 -8.31
C GLN A 181 -16.98 8.67 -8.95
N LEU A 182 -16.85 8.92 -10.26
CA LEU A 182 -17.63 9.93 -10.99
C LEU A 182 -19.09 9.54 -11.04
N ARG A 183 -19.42 8.27 -11.35
CA ARG A 183 -20.82 7.79 -11.31
C ARG A 183 -21.38 7.85 -9.91
N LYS A 184 -20.59 7.52 -8.88
CA LYS A 184 -20.99 7.66 -7.49
C LYS A 184 -21.19 9.13 -7.15
N VAL A 185 -20.23 10.00 -7.45
CA VAL A 185 -20.32 11.46 -7.23
C VAL A 185 -21.54 12.00 -7.95
N LEU A 186 -21.73 11.76 -9.25
CA LEU A 186 -22.91 12.18 -10.01
C LEU A 186 -24.24 11.63 -9.44
N ALA A 187 -24.26 10.39 -8.97
CA ALA A 187 -25.43 9.79 -8.30
C ALA A 187 -25.63 10.26 -6.85
N THR A 188 -24.60 10.87 -6.23
CA THR A 188 -24.66 11.46 -4.88
C THR A 188 -24.90 12.98 -4.96
N THR A 189 -24.54 13.63 -6.07
CA THR A 189 -24.83 15.04 -6.36
C THR A 189 -26.33 15.26 -6.59
N SER A 190 -27.07 14.21 -6.96
CA SER A 190 -28.55 14.20 -6.95
C SER A 190 -29.19 14.09 -5.57
N THR A 191 -28.42 13.86 -4.50
CA THR A 191 -28.95 13.65 -3.14
C THR A 191 -27.98 14.18 -2.08
N THR A 192 -28.15 15.48 -1.79
CA THR A 192 -27.91 16.14 -0.50
C THR A 192 -26.48 16.11 0.09
N SER A 193 -25.82 17.25 -0.10
CA SER A 193 -24.74 17.83 0.71
C SER A 193 -25.00 17.71 2.22
N THR A 194 -24.16 16.95 2.97
CA THR A 194 -23.72 17.20 4.38
C THR A 194 -22.73 16.09 4.83
N GLY A 195 -22.88 14.83 4.36
CA GLY A 195 -22.09 13.69 4.88
C GLY A 195 -20.61 13.61 4.48
N THR A 196 -20.21 14.21 3.36
CA THR A 196 -18.84 14.09 2.82
C THR A 196 -17.80 14.88 3.64
N VAL A 197 -18.21 16.00 4.23
CA VAL A 197 -17.34 16.88 5.03
C VAL A 197 -16.92 16.20 6.33
N VAL A 198 -17.86 15.53 7.02
CA VAL A 198 -17.59 14.79 8.27
C VAL A 198 -16.61 13.63 8.05
N SER A 199 -16.73 12.90 6.94
CA SER A 199 -15.84 11.76 6.65
C SER A 199 -14.41 12.16 6.30
N THR A 200 -14.21 13.38 5.76
CA THR A 200 -12.89 13.87 5.37
C THR A 200 -12.19 14.55 6.55
N LEU A 201 -12.95 15.25 7.38
CA LEU A 201 -12.50 15.71 8.70
C LEU A 201 -12.01 14.54 9.55
N ALA A 202 -12.81 13.48 9.73
CA ALA A 202 -12.44 12.32 10.52
C ALA A 202 -11.16 11.61 10.03
N LYS A 203 -10.91 11.59 8.72
CA LYS A 203 -9.68 11.03 8.14
C LYS A 203 -8.46 11.92 8.38
N GLY A 204 -8.62 13.24 8.28
CA GLY A 204 -7.56 14.20 8.62
C GLY A 204 -7.14 14.11 10.09
N THR A 205 -8.11 13.96 10.99
CA THR A 205 -7.88 13.74 12.42
C THR A 205 -7.10 12.46 12.67
N GLY A 206 -7.47 11.36 12.01
CA GLY A 206 -6.78 10.08 12.15
C GLY A 206 -5.32 10.11 11.70
N ILE A 207 -5.01 10.82 10.62
CA ILE A 207 -3.62 10.95 10.13
C ILE A 207 -2.79 11.82 11.08
N GLY A 208 -3.34 12.94 11.57
CA GLY A 208 -2.66 13.79 12.55
C GLY A 208 -2.31 13.04 13.84
N VAL A 209 -3.24 12.24 14.35
CA VAL A 209 -3.01 11.39 15.55
C VAL A 209 -1.95 10.33 15.27
N LEU A 210 -2.01 9.63 14.13
CA LEU A 210 -1.07 8.56 13.81
C LEU A 210 0.37 9.05 13.63
N LEU A 211 0.55 10.27 13.12
CA LEU A 211 1.88 10.87 12.99
C LEU A 211 2.42 11.38 14.33
N GLU A 212 1.56 12.01 15.14
CA GLU A 212 1.97 12.70 16.36
C GLU A 212 2.17 11.77 17.56
N LEU A 213 1.43 10.67 17.62
CA LEU A 213 1.44 9.77 18.77
C LEU A 213 2.83 9.14 19.02
N PRO A 214 3.57 8.65 18.02
CA PRO A 214 4.94 8.16 18.22
C PRO A 214 5.93 9.25 18.67
N VAL A 215 5.85 10.45 18.08
CA VAL A 215 6.76 11.57 18.40
C VAL A 215 6.52 12.08 19.82
N THR A 216 5.26 12.30 20.17
CA THR A 216 4.88 12.77 21.50
C THR A 216 5.17 11.72 22.57
N ALA A 217 4.92 10.44 22.30
CA ALA A 217 5.29 9.37 23.23
C ALA A 217 6.81 9.31 23.46
N ALA A 218 7.63 9.52 22.41
CA ALA A 218 9.08 9.56 22.54
C ALA A 218 9.57 10.77 23.35
N VAL A 219 9.01 11.97 23.10
CA VAL A 219 9.35 13.21 23.83
C VAL A 219 9.01 13.09 25.31
N GLU A 220 7.79 12.63 25.63
CA GLU A 220 7.35 12.52 27.03
C GLU A 220 8.06 11.39 27.77
N TYR A 221 8.40 10.29 27.09
CA TYR A 221 9.28 9.25 27.66
C TYR A 221 10.67 9.81 28.02
N LEU A 222 11.26 10.63 27.14
CA LEU A 222 12.55 11.26 27.42
C LEU A 222 12.47 12.24 28.60
N HIS A 223 11.39 13.01 28.72
CA HIS A 223 11.18 13.89 29.86
C HIS A 223 11.08 13.14 31.18
N VAL A 224 10.34 12.03 31.22
CA VAL A 224 10.22 11.17 32.41
C VAL A 224 11.57 10.54 32.76
N ARG A 225 12.25 9.97 31.76
CA ARG A 225 13.55 9.31 31.96
C ARG A 225 14.62 10.27 32.48
N ASN A 226 14.60 11.52 32.02
CA ASN A 226 15.56 12.55 32.41
C ASN A 226 15.18 13.27 33.71
N GLY A 227 14.13 12.81 34.42
CA GLY A 227 13.65 13.42 35.65
C GLY A 227 13.10 14.84 35.49
N ARG A 228 12.78 15.25 34.25
CA ARG A 228 12.26 16.59 33.95
C ARG A 228 10.77 16.73 34.20
N LYS A 229 10.03 15.61 34.14
CA LYS A 229 8.59 15.56 34.41
C LYS A 229 8.20 14.27 35.14
N PRO A 230 7.19 14.29 36.02
CA PRO A 230 6.59 13.09 36.55
C PRO A 230 5.76 12.36 35.48
N PRO A 231 5.61 11.02 35.55
CA PRO A 231 4.93 10.21 34.53
C PRO A 231 3.48 10.63 34.25
N GLU A 232 2.75 11.07 35.28
CA GLU A 232 1.34 11.46 35.19
C GLU A 232 1.16 12.76 34.39
N GLU A 233 2.06 13.73 34.61
CA GLU A 233 2.06 15.00 33.87
C GLU A 233 2.49 14.79 32.41
N ALA A 234 3.47 13.92 32.18
CA ALA A 234 3.94 13.56 30.84
C ALA A 234 2.85 12.85 30.01
N ALA A 235 2.05 11.98 30.63
CA ALA A 235 0.92 11.33 29.96
C ALA A 235 -0.20 12.32 29.61
N LEU A 236 -0.51 13.26 30.51
CA LEU A 236 -1.54 14.28 30.30
C LEU A 236 -1.13 15.29 29.20
N ASP A 237 0.11 15.76 29.21
CA ASP A 237 0.65 16.64 28.18
C ASP A 237 0.75 15.94 26.82
N GLY A 238 1.09 14.64 26.83
CA GLY A 238 1.08 13.83 25.62
C GLY A 238 -0.32 13.74 25.00
N ALA A 239 -1.34 13.48 25.80
CA ALA A 239 -2.73 13.44 25.34
C ALA A 239 -3.20 14.81 24.79
N ARG A 240 -2.84 15.91 25.44
CA ARG A 240 -3.16 17.28 24.99
C ARG A 240 -2.49 17.64 23.66
N THR A 241 -1.24 17.25 23.49
CA THR A 241 -0.46 17.54 22.27
C THR A 241 -0.98 16.74 21.08
N VAL A 242 -1.26 15.45 21.29
CA VAL A 242 -1.90 14.60 20.25
C VAL A 242 -3.28 15.13 19.89
N GLY A 243 -4.08 15.53 20.88
CA GLY A 243 -5.40 16.13 20.64
C GLY A 243 -5.35 17.44 19.85
N THR A 244 -4.40 18.32 20.17
CA THR A 244 -4.23 19.61 19.46
C THR A 244 -3.80 19.39 18.02
N THR A 245 -2.89 18.45 17.78
CA THR A 245 -2.40 18.10 16.43
C THR A 245 -3.48 17.41 15.60
N ALA A 246 -4.36 16.63 16.25
CA ALA A 246 -5.54 16.04 15.62
C ALA A 246 -6.53 17.12 15.11
N VAL A 247 -6.71 18.21 15.87
CA VAL A 247 -7.54 19.36 15.48
C VAL A 247 -6.90 20.10 14.31
N VAL A 248 -5.59 20.34 14.33
CA VAL A 248 -4.87 20.98 13.22
C VAL A 248 -4.95 20.14 11.93
N GLY A 249 -4.79 18.82 12.04
CA GLY A 249 -4.97 17.89 10.91
C GLY A 249 -6.40 17.89 10.36
N ALA A 250 -7.40 18.04 11.23
CA ALA A 250 -8.80 18.20 10.83
C ALA A 250 -9.03 19.52 10.09
N VAL A 251 -8.49 20.64 10.60
CA VAL A 251 -8.61 21.96 9.96
C VAL A 251 -7.93 21.98 8.59
N ALA A 252 -6.74 21.38 8.46
CA ALA A 252 -6.04 21.28 7.18
C ALA A 252 -6.81 20.40 6.16
N ALA A 253 -7.34 19.26 6.60
CA ALA A 253 -8.18 18.40 5.75
C ALA A 253 -9.51 19.08 5.38
N GLY A 254 -10.09 19.86 6.29
CA GLY A 254 -11.27 20.67 6.08
C GLY A 254 -11.03 21.79 5.06
N ALA A 255 -9.94 22.53 5.19
CA ALA A 255 -9.53 23.58 4.24
C ALA A 255 -9.25 23.00 2.83
N PHE A 256 -8.58 21.86 2.75
CA PHE A 256 -8.35 21.16 1.48
C PHE A 256 -9.67 20.69 0.84
N SER A 257 -10.61 20.18 1.64
CA SER A 257 -11.93 19.78 1.18
C SER A 257 -12.77 20.98 0.73
N ALA A 258 -12.70 22.10 1.45
CA ALA A 258 -13.40 23.34 1.10
C ALA A 258 -12.87 23.92 -0.21
N ALA A 259 -11.55 23.94 -0.42
CA ALA A 259 -10.92 24.35 -1.68
C ALA A 259 -11.38 23.46 -2.86
N ALA A 260 -11.39 22.14 -2.67
CA ALA A 260 -11.88 21.21 -3.69
C ALA A 260 -13.37 21.40 -4.00
N THR A 261 -14.19 21.73 -3.00
CA THR A 261 -15.64 21.97 -3.16
C THR A 261 -15.92 23.32 -3.83
N ALA A 262 -15.04 24.32 -3.64
CA ALA A 262 -15.07 25.61 -4.32
C ALA A 262 -14.58 25.55 -5.78
N GLY A 263 -14.34 24.35 -6.32
CA GLY A 263 -13.86 24.17 -7.71
C GLY A 263 -12.37 24.47 -7.90
N ILE A 264 -11.62 24.73 -6.81
CA ILE A 264 -10.18 24.93 -6.86
C ILE A 264 -9.52 23.55 -6.99
N THR A 265 -9.35 23.11 -8.23
CA THR A 265 -8.64 21.86 -8.54
C THR A 265 -7.14 22.10 -8.40
N MET A 266 -6.57 21.71 -7.26
CA MET A 266 -5.12 21.64 -7.12
C MET A 266 -4.62 20.49 -7.99
N SER A 267 -3.87 20.82 -9.04
CA SER A 267 -3.25 19.80 -9.88
C SER A 267 -2.25 18.98 -9.06
N ALA A 268 -2.04 17.71 -9.42
CA ALA A 268 -1.06 16.83 -8.73
C ALA A 268 0.34 17.47 -8.55
N PRO A 269 0.84 18.32 -9.49
CA PRO A 269 2.06 19.10 -9.32
C PRO A 269 2.06 20.11 -8.17
N VAL A 270 0.90 20.52 -7.63
CA VAL A 270 0.78 21.46 -6.49
C VAL A 270 0.58 20.70 -5.18
N VAL A 271 -0.20 19.61 -5.20
CA VAL A 271 -0.48 18.80 -4.00
C VAL A 271 0.76 18.08 -3.49
N MET A 272 1.61 17.57 -4.39
CA MET A 272 2.85 16.87 -4.02
C MET A 272 3.83 17.80 -3.29
N PRO A 273 4.18 19.00 -3.81
CA PRO A 273 5.04 19.94 -3.08
C PRO A 273 4.48 20.36 -1.73
N VAL A 274 3.17 20.59 -1.62
CA VAL A 274 2.55 20.97 -0.33
C VAL A 274 2.62 19.82 0.68
N ALA A 275 2.42 18.57 0.26
CA ALA A 275 2.57 17.40 1.12
C ALA A 275 4.04 17.14 1.51
N VAL A 276 4.98 17.35 0.59
CA VAL A 276 6.42 17.22 0.83
C VAL A 276 6.93 18.32 1.75
N VAL A 277 6.52 19.57 1.54
CA VAL A 277 6.87 20.70 2.41
C VAL A 277 6.22 20.54 3.78
N GLY A 278 4.94 20.16 3.83
CA GLY A 278 4.22 19.90 5.09
C GLY A 278 4.83 18.73 5.88
N GLY A 279 5.13 17.61 5.21
CA GLY A 279 5.80 16.46 5.82
C GLY A 279 7.23 16.78 6.24
N GLY A 280 7.98 17.54 5.44
CA GLY A 280 9.33 17.99 5.78
C GLY A 280 9.36 18.95 6.97
N LEU A 281 8.45 19.92 7.02
CA LEU A 281 8.27 20.82 8.16
C LEU A 281 7.85 20.04 9.42
N TYR A 282 6.96 19.06 9.27
CA TYR A 282 6.53 18.21 10.37
C TYR A 282 7.70 17.40 10.95
N LEU A 283 8.48 16.74 10.09
CA LEU A 283 9.68 16.00 10.50
C LEU A 283 10.71 16.92 11.14
N TRP A 284 10.85 18.16 10.65
CA TRP A 284 11.74 19.14 11.24
C TRP A 284 11.32 19.53 12.65
N VAL A 285 10.09 19.99 12.81
CA VAL A 285 9.55 20.39 14.13
C VAL A 285 9.56 19.22 15.12
N SER A 286 9.30 18.00 14.65
CA SER A 286 9.37 16.79 15.47
C SER A 286 10.80 16.47 15.90
N GLY A 287 11.77 16.65 15.00
CA GLY A 287 13.19 16.48 15.29
C GLY A 287 13.69 17.45 16.36
N ASP A 288 13.34 18.73 16.24
CA ASP A 288 13.71 19.76 17.23
C ASP A 288 13.13 19.45 18.61
N ARG A 289 11.86 19.03 18.69
CA ARG A 289 11.22 18.64 19.96
C ARG A 289 11.89 17.43 20.62
N ILE A 290 12.27 16.42 19.83
CA ILE A 290 13.01 15.26 20.35
C ILE A 290 14.39 15.70 20.82
N TRP A 291 15.08 16.55 20.05
CA TRP A 291 16.40 17.08 20.38
C TRP A 291 16.42 17.89 21.68
N ASP A 292 15.41 18.73 21.89
CA ASP A 292 15.24 19.53 23.12
C ASP A 292 14.95 18.65 24.34
N ALA A 293 14.24 17.54 24.14
CA ALA A 293 13.92 16.56 25.18
C ALA A 293 15.11 15.69 25.61
N LEU A 294 16.16 15.59 24.80
CA LEU A 294 17.37 14.82 25.14
C LEU A 294 18.11 15.41 26.35
N HIS A 295 18.78 14.53 27.10
CA HIS A 295 19.72 14.93 28.14
C HIS A 295 20.98 15.51 27.49
N GLU A 296 21.64 16.46 28.15
CA GLU A 296 22.81 17.16 27.59
C GLU A 296 23.94 16.20 27.22
N ASP A 297 24.20 15.19 28.04
CA ASP A 297 25.20 14.15 27.75
C ASP A 297 24.85 13.33 26.50
N THR A 298 23.56 13.02 26.30
CA THR A 298 23.09 12.28 25.11
C THR A 298 23.18 13.15 23.87
N ARG A 299 22.83 14.43 23.99
CA ARG A 299 22.97 15.43 22.93
C ARG A 299 24.42 15.52 22.48
N THR A 300 25.34 15.74 23.42
CA THR A 300 26.79 15.81 23.20
C THR A 300 27.32 14.54 22.51
N ALA A 301 26.89 13.36 22.97
CA ALA A 301 27.29 12.09 22.35
C ALA A 301 26.77 11.93 20.91
N VAL A 302 25.56 12.41 20.63
CA VAL A 302 25.00 12.39 19.27
C VAL A 302 25.72 13.41 18.37
N GLU A 303 26.01 14.61 18.85
CA GLU A 303 26.80 15.61 18.13
C GLU A 303 28.20 15.10 17.78
N ALA A 304 28.89 14.46 18.73
CA ALA A 304 30.21 13.87 18.49
C ALA A 304 30.16 12.77 17.42
N ARG A 305 29.11 11.92 17.41
CA ARG A 305 28.92 10.90 16.37
C ARG A 305 28.61 11.50 15.01
N PHE A 306 27.79 12.56 14.96
CA PHE A 306 27.53 13.29 13.72
C PHE A 306 28.80 13.94 13.18
N ALA A 307 29.59 14.59 14.03
CA ALA A 307 30.87 15.17 13.64
C ALA A 307 31.83 14.11 13.08
N ALA A 308 31.91 12.95 13.72
CA ALA A 308 32.73 11.83 13.24
C ALA A 308 32.23 11.27 11.89
N ALA A 309 30.91 11.14 11.71
CA ALA A 309 30.32 10.67 10.46
C ALA A 309 30.50 11.68 9.33
N ALA A 310 30.35 12.99 9.61
CA ALA A 310 30.60 14.07 8.66
C ALA A 310 32.06 14.06 8.21
N ALA A 311 33.01 13.97 9.14
CA ALA A 311 34.42 13.84 8.83
C ALA A 311 34.73 12.61 7.96
N ALA A 312 34.09 11.46 8.25
CA ALA A 312 34.28 10.23 7.48
C ALA A 312 33.81 10.31 6.02
N VAL A 313 32.85 11.19 5.71
CA VAL A 313 32.40 11.44 4.32
C VAL A 313 33.09 12.64 3.67
N GLY A 314 34.17 13.15 4.28
CA GLY A 314 34.93 14.29 3.77
C GLY A 314 34.20 15.64 3.94
N TRP A 315 33.16 15.68 4.77
CA TRP A 315 32.44 16.91 5.08
C TRP A 315 33.21 17.68 6.15
N ASN A 316 34.09 18.57 5.72
CA ASN A 316 34.77 19.52 6.61
C ASN A 316 33.90 20.77 6.76
N ASP A 317 33.54 21.12 7.99
CA ASP A 317 32.78 22.35 8.31
C ASP A 317 33.56 23.66 7.98
N SER A 318 34.78 23.56 7.44
CA SER A 318 35.62 24.70 7.08
C SER A 318 35.18 25.45 5.82
N GLU A 319 34.33 24.87 4.96
CA GLU A 319 33.93 25.51 3.69
C GLU A 319 32.82 26.58 3.83
N THR A 320 32.30 26.84 5.04
CA THR A 320 31.12 27.74 5.20
C THR A 320 31.31 28.91 6.15
N ALA A 321 32.53 29.14 6.65
CA ALA A 321 32.94 30.46 7.11
C ALA A 321 33.73 31.13 5.98
N ASP A 322 33.24 32.25 5.47
CA ASP A 322 33.86 33.00 4.37
C ASP A 322 35.41 33.13 4.47
N GLY A 323 36.21 32.52 3.59
CA GLY A 323 35.73 31.67 2.53
C GLY A 323 36.78 31.13 1.58
N ARG A 324 36.26 30.14 0.86
CA ARG A 324 36.60 29.63 -0.47
C ARG A 324 38.01 29.07 -0.64
N PRO A 325 38.15 27.90 -1.29
CA PRO A 325 37.14 26.90 -1.67
C PRO A 325 36.59 26.15 -0.47
#